data_AF-A0A928LSK4-F1
#
_entry.id   AF-A0A928LSK4-F1
#
_cell.length_a   1.000
_cell.length_b   1.000
_cell.length_c   1.000
_cell.angle_alpha   90.00
_cell.angle_beta   90.00
_cell.angle_gamma   90.00
#
_symmetry.space_group_name_H-M   'P 1'
#
loop_
_entity.id
_entity.type
_entity.pdbx_description
1 polymer ?
#
loop_
_entity_poly.entity_id
_entity_poly.type
_entity_poly.pdbx_seq_one_letter_code
_entity_poly.pdbx_strand_id
1 'polypeptide(L)'
;MLKRWNDICLCGEEEQLFPAGAQPVTELFAPLVFLVRRDGMTCRGIWAINSLAELAEEEGVRCLLPCADTETDELADFVHCHGATVANVTFGRVFDLLPRILFPKTDGFRVTLVGLGDVGGTVLTGLKLLGREIDEIAVFDPNEAMCRRYEMELNQVLPEHPGGYMPRVSICSEEQLFNCDVFIFTASRGVPALGSGVKDVRMAQFEANRAMLGVYTRKAREAGFEGLFCQVSDPVDHLSREVFLHSNRDDTGACDFAGLLPEQVQGFGLGVMAARAAYYAEKEGVPFEKGRVYGPHGQGLIVANCPDAGYDDAASCRLTDLTRTANLAVRELGFKPYIAPGLSSAAVSILRLLRGEVHYGAVPLGGAYFGCTSRMTRRGVELQREPVCETLLQRLEETHRALREFDYA
;
A
#
# COMPACT_ATOMS: atom_id res chain seq x y z
N MET A 1 -18.78 15.33 -20.46
CA MET A 1 -18.30 15.19 -21.86
C MET A 1 -17.56 13.87 -22.00
N LEU A 2 -17.67 13.20 -23.14
CA LEU A 2 -16.96 11.93 -23.42
C LEU A 2 -15.91 12.13 -24.51
N LYS A 3 -14.73 11.57 -24.29
CA LYS A 3 -13.64 11.55 -25.29
C LYS A 3 -12.89 10.22 -25.31
N ARG A 4 -12.32 9.86 -26.45
CA ARG A 4 -11.35 8.77 -26.58
C ARG A 4 -9.94 9.32 -26.49
N TRP A 5 -9.09 8.62 -25.74
CA TRP A 5 -7.64 8.85 -25.69
C TRP A 5 -6.95 7.50 -25.46
N ASN A 6 -6.05 7.08 -26.35
CA ASN A 6 -5.33 5.79 -26.23
C ASN A 6 -6.23 4.58 -25.93
N ASP A 7 -7.37 4.47 -26.62
CA ASP A 7 -8.37 3.41 -26.40
C ASP A 7 -9.02 3.40 -25.02
N ILE A 8 -9.00 4.54 -24.34
CA ILE A 8 -9.67 4.78 -23.06
C ILE A 8 -10.83 5.76 -23.30
N CYS A 9 -11.99 5.46 -22.73
CA CYS A 9 -13.12 6.38 -22.67
C CYS A 9 -12.93 7.31 -21.47
N LEU A 10 -12.64 8.58 -21.73
CA LEU A 10 -12.50 9.63 -20.72
C LEU A 10 -13.83 10.35 -20.55
N CYS A 11 -14.30 10.47 -19.30
CA CYS A 11 -15.46 11.26 -18.92
C CYS A 11 -15.03 12.41 -18.01
N GLY A 12 -15.34 13.65 -18.38
CA GLY A 12 -14.98 14.83 -17.61
C GLY A 12 -16.00 15.95 -17.76
N GLU A 13 -16.13 16.78 -16.71
CA GLU A 13 -17.07 17.90 -16.67
C GLU A 13 -16.57 19.11 -17.47
N GLU A 14 -15.25 19.29 -17.59
CA GLU A 14 -14.63 20.46 -18.20
C GLU A 14 -13.57 20.08 -19.24
N GLU A 15 -13.44 20.88 -20.29
CA GLU A 15 -12.54 20.61 -21.43
C GLU A 15 -11.06 20.60 -21.00
N GLN A 16 -10.69 21.44 -20.03
CA GLN A 16 -9.34 21.53 -19.48
C GLN A 16 -8.86 20.28 -18.71
N LEU A 17 -9.75 19.35 -18.38
CA LEU A 17 -9.36 18.11 -17.68
C LEU A 17 -8.76 17.09 -18.65
N PHE A 18 -9.11 17.17 -19.93
CA PHE A 18 -8.72 16.18 -20.91
C PHE A 18 -7.25 16.35 -21.34
N PRO A 19 -6.53 15.24 -21.56
CA PRO A 19 -5.18 15.30 -22.08
C PRO A 19 -5.17 15.75 -23.54
N ALA A 20 -4.03 16.27 -23.99
CA ALA A 20 -3.84 16.63 -25.38
C ALA A 20 -4.09 15.43 -26.31
N GLY A 21 -4.80 15.68 -27.43
CA GLY A 21 -5.14 14.65 -28.41
C GLY A 21 -6.38 13.83 -28.11
N ALA A 22 -7.07 14.05 -26.98
CA ALA A 22 -8.36 13.41 -26.71
C ALA A 22 -9.44 13.89 -27.70
N GLN A 23 -10.16 12.95 -28.31
CA GLN A 23 -11.16 13.23 -29.37
C GLN A 23 -12.58 12.97 -28.87
N PRO A 24 -13.58 13.82 -29.18
CA PRO A 24 -14.97 13.57 -28.79
C PRO A 24 -15.50 12.22 -29.26
N VAL A 25 -16.29 11.56 -28.41
CA VAL A 25 -17.06 10.36 -28.75
C VAL A 25 -18.51 10.51 -28.27
N THR A 26 -19.42 9.76 -28.89
CA THR A 26 -20.85 9.79 -28.58
C THR A 26 -21.32 8.63 -27.71
N GLU A 27 -20.54 7.56 -27.62
CA GLU A 27 -20.90 6.32 -26.92
C GLU A 27 -19.88 5.98 -25.83
N LEU A 28 -20.36 5.40 -24.73
CA LEU A 28 -19.54 4.85 -23.65
C LEU A 28 -18.87 3.56 -24.10
N PHE A 29 -17.62 3.35 -23.69
CA PHE A 29 -16.93 2.07 -23.87
C PHE A 29 -15.89 1.85 -22.77
N ALA A 30 -15.51 0.60 -22.54
CA ALA A 30 -14.53 0.23 -21.53
C ALA A 30 -13.11 0.21 -22.12
N PRO A 31 -12.07 0.61 -21.36
CA PRO A 31 -12.14 1.13 -19.99
C PRO A 31 -12.66 2.57 -19.91
N LEU A 32 -13.53 2.83 -18.93
CA LEU A 32 -14.06 4.15 -18.59
C LEU A 32 -13.24 4.78 -17.47
N VAL A 33 -12.84 6.04 -17.64
CA VAL A 33 -12.10 6.85 -16.67
C VAL A 33 -12.81 8.18 -16.44
N PHE A 34 -13.20 8.44 -15.20
CA PHE A 34 -13.66 9.76 -14.77
C PHE A 34 -12.47 10.66 -14.46
N LEU A 35 -12.43 11.83 -15.08
CA LEU A 35 -11.45 12.87 -14.82
C LEU A 35 -12.01 13.86 -13.80
N VAL A 36 -11.30 14.01 -12.68
CA VAL A 36 -11.69 14.94 -11.61
C VAL A 36 -10.51 15.83 -11.23
N ARG A 37 -10.78 16.99 -10.64
CA ARG A 37 -9.77 17.83 -10.01
C ARG A 37 -10.07 17.96 -8.53
N ARG A 38 -9.29 17.28 -7.69
CA ARG A 38 -9.42 17.29 -6.22
C ARG A 38 -8.11 17.66 -5.54
N ASP A 39 -8.16 18.01 -4.27
CA ASP A 39 -6.97 18.36 -3.47
C ASP A 39 -5.96 17.21 -3.44
N GLY A 40 -4.75 17.44 -3.97
CA GLY A 40 -3.69 16.45 -4.02
C GLY A 40 -3.09 16.07 -2.66
N MET A 41 -3.32 16.85 -1.60
CA MET A 41 -2.80 16.54 -0.26
C MET A 41 -3.64 15.52 0.50
N THR A 42 -4.93 15.42 0.16
CA THR A 42 -5.93 14.66 0.90
C THR A 42 -6.60 13.58 0.05
N CYS A 43 -6.69 13.78 -1.27
CA CYS A 43 -7.40 12.89 -2.17
C CYS A 43 -6.47 11.95 -2.94
N ARG A 44 -7.05 10.82 -3.32
CA ARG A 44 -6.43 9.80 -4.17
C ARG A 44 -6.11 10.31 -5.57
N GLY A 45 -5.14 9.64 -6.21
CA GLY A 45 -4.70 9.91 -7.57
C GLY A 45 -5.46 9.10 -8.60
N ILE A 46 -5.40 7.77 -8.49
CA ILE A 46 -6.11 6.82 -9.34
C ILE A 46 -6.75 5.72 -8.49
N TRP A 47 -8.07 5.55 -8.58
CA TRP A 47 -8.78 4.51 -7.84
C TRP A 47 -9.93 3.90 -8.64
N ALA A 48 -10.31 2.68 -8.26
CA ALA A 48 -11.43 1.97 -8.87
C ALA A 48 -12.75 2.34 -8.17
N ILE A 49 -13.83 2.42 -8.94
CA ILE A 49 -15.20 2.52 -8.44
C ILE A 49 -16.08 1.45 -9.10
N ASN A 50 -17.10 0.99 -8.38
CA ASN A 50 -18.12 0.07 -8.88
C ASN A 50 -19.53 0.72 -8.92
N SER A 51 -19.65 1.96 -8.45
CA SER A 51 -20.85 2.79 -8.49
C SER A 51 -20.51 4.26 -8.69
N LEU A 52 -21.41 5.02 -9.30
CA LEU A 52 -21.32 6.48 -9.39
C LEU A 52 -21.40 7.18 -8.04
N ALA A 53 -22.06 6.59 -7.03
CA ALA A 53 -22.10 7.15 -5.69
C ALA A 53 -20.68 7.31 -5.10
N GLU A 54 -19.79 6.38 -5.42
CA GLU A 54 -18.38 6.42 -5.00
C GLU A 54 -17.59 7.58 -5.64
N LEU A 55 -18.04 8.07 -6.80
CA LEU A 55 -17.39 9.19 -7.49
C LEU A 55 -17.51 10.47 -6.67
N ALA A 56 -18.62 10.70 -5.96
CA ALA A 56 -18.90 11.92 -5.22
C ALA A 56 -18.44 11.88 -3.75
N GLU A 57 -17.98 10.74 -3.24
CA GLU A 57 -17.60 10.59 -1.84
C GLU A 57 -16.43 11.50 -1.44
N GLU A 58 -16.53 12.03 -0.22
CA GLU A 58 -15.43 12.69 0.47
C GLU A 58 -14.39 11.65 0.93
N GLU A 59 -13.12 12.02 0.85
CA GLU A 59 -12.02 11.14 1.17
C GLU A 59 -11.86 10.96 2.68
N GLY A 60 -12.00 9.72 3.15
CA GLY A 60 -11.86 9.38 4.56
C GLY A 60 -12.27 7.95 4.87
N VAL A 61 -12.36 7.64 6.17
CA VAL A 61 -12.72 6.29 6.67
C VAL A 61 -14.04 5.77 6.08
N ARG A 62 -14.97 6.67 5.75
CA ARG A 62 -16.26 6.30 5.16
C ARG A 62 -16.15 5.63 3.78
N CYS A 63 -15.05 5.79 3.06
CA CYS A 63 -14.78 5.03 1.84
C CYS A 63 -14.61 3.51 2.09
N LEU A 64 -14.54 3.07 3.35
CA LEU A 64 -14.57 1.66 3.75
C LEU A 64 -16.01 1.12 3.92
N LEU A 65 -17.03 1.96 3.83
CA LEU A 65 -18.43 1.59 3.93
C LEU A 65 -19.05 1.34 2.54
N PRO A 66 -20.12 0.54 2.45
CA PRO A 66 -20.90 0.45 1.23
C PRO A 66 -21.52 1.81 0.86
N CYS A 67 -21.47 2.16 -0.43
CA CYS A 67 -22.28 3.24 -0.97
C CYS A 67 -23.72 2.78 -1.19
N ALA A 68 -24.68 3.69 -1.01
CA ALA A 68 -26.04 3.48 -1.46
C ALA A 68 -26.20 4.09 -2.87
N ASP A 69 -26.51 3.26 -3.85
CA ASP A 69 -26.77 3.71 -5.20
C ASP A 69 -28.16 4.35 -5.26
N THR A 70 -28.21 5.64 -5.61
CA THR A 70 -29.47 6.38 -5.76
C THR A 70 -29.81 6.68 -7.22
N GLU A 71 -28.87 6.48 -8.14
CA GLU A 71 -29.01 6.79 -9.55
C GLU A 71 -29.18 5.53 -10.39
N THR A 72 -30.09 5.59 -11.36
CA THR A 72 -30.39 4.52 -12.30
C THR A 72 -30.48 5.11 -13.71
N ASP A 73 -29.33 5.40 -14.30
CA ASP A 73 -29.21 5.82 -15.69
C ASP A 73 -28.21 4.95 -16.47
N GLU A 74 -28.07 5.19 -17.76
CA GLU A 74 -27.20 4.40 -18.64
C GLU A 74 -25.73 4.40 -18.18
N LEU A 75 -25.25 5.51 -17.60
CA LEU A 75 -23.89 5.61 -17.08
C LEU A 75 -23.73 4.82 -15.78
N ALA A 76 -24.72 4.89 -14.88
CA ALA A 76 -24.77 4.09 -13.66
C ALA A 76 -24.78 2.60 -13.97
N ASP A 77 -25.62 2.16 -14.92
CA ASP A 77 -25.69 0.77 -15.38
C ASP A 77 -24.36 0.32 -16.00
N PHE A 78 -23.72 1.19 -16.78
CA PHE A 78 -22.41 0.91 -17.37
C PHE A 78 -21.34 0.72 -16.29
N VAL A 79 -21.27 1.63 -15.30
CA VAL A 79 -20.32 1.54 -14.18
C VAL A 79 -20.60 0.32 -13.31
N HIS A 80 -21.86 -0.04 -13.08
CA HIS A 80 -22.19 -1.27 -12.36
C HIS A 80 -21.71 -2.53 -13.11
N CYS A 81 -21.90 -2.57 -14.44
CA CYS A 81 -21.51 -3.72 -15.27
C CYS A 81 -19.99 -3.84 -15.48
N HIS A 82 -19.29 -2.72 -15.67
CA HIS A 82 -17.90 -2.69 -16.12
C HIS A 82 -16.91 -2.12 -15.08
N GLY A 83 -17.42 -1.46 -14.05
CA GLY A 83 -16.68 -0.54 -13.18
C GLY A 83 -16.10 0.65 -13.92
N ALA A 84 -15.45 1.53 -13.17
CA ALA A 84 -14.72 2.65 -13.73
C ALA A 84 -13.42 2.90 -12.95
N THR A 85 -12.54 3.67 -13.57
CA THR A 85 -11.40 4.30 -12.89
C THR A 85 -11.75 5.76 -12.64
N VAL A 86 -11.27 6.34 -11.56
CA VAL A 86 -11.25 7.79 -11.37
C VAL A 86 -9.80 8.26 -11.37
N ALA A 87 -9.53 9.35 -12.07
CA ALA A 87 -8.22 9.93 -12.24
C ALA A 87 -8.25 11.41 -11.84
N ASN A 88 -7.49 11.75 -10.79
CA ASN A 88 -7.35 13.11 -10.31
C ASN A 88 -6.25 13.85 -11.10
N VAL A 89 -6.67 14.78 -11.95
CA VAL A 89 -5.79 15.55 -12.84
C VAL A 89 -5.00 16.67 -12.13
N THR A 90 -5.07 16.73 -10.80
CA THR A 90 -4.12 17.49 -9.97
C THR A 90 -2.72 16.89 -10.05
N PHE A 91 -2.59 15.58 -10.25
CA PHE A 91 -1.29 14.90 -10.34
C PHE A 91 -0.76 14.97 -11.77
N GLY A 92 0.43 15.57 -11.95
CA GLY A 92 0.99 15.85 -13.28
C GLY A 92 1.27 14.60 -14.11
N ARG A 93 1.44 13.44 -13.45
CA ARG A 93 1.79 12.16 -14.07
C ARG A 93 0.61 11.19 -14.23
N VAL A 94 -0.61 11.63 -13.94
CA VAL A 94 -1.79 10.74 -13.96
C VAL A 94 -1.98 10.07 -15.32
N PHE A 95 -1.75 10.79 -16.42
CA PHE A 95 -1.90 10.26 -17.77
C PHE A 95 -0.76 9.32 -18.18
N ASP A 96 0.44 9.45 -17.60
CA ASP A 96 1.53 8.50 -17.85
C ASP A 96 1.22 7.12 -17.25
N LEU A 97 0.53 7.11 -16.10
CA LEU A 97 0.26 5.87 -15.35
C LEU A 97 -1.04 5.19 -15.75
N LEU A 98 -2.04 5.93 -16.24
CA LEU A 98 -3.34 5.37 -16.63
C LEU A 98 -3.22 4.16 -17.57
N PRO A 99 -2.47 4.23 -18.70
CA PRO A 99 -2.32 3.07 -19.58
C PRO A 99 -1.71 1.86 -18.88
N ARG A 100 -0.75 2.05 -17.96
CA ARG A 100 -0.11 0.94 -17.24
C ARG A 100 -1.05 0.22 -16.28
N ILE A 101 -1.98 0.96 -15.68
CA ILE A 101 -2.99 0.40 -14.77
C ILE A 101 -4.09 -0.31 -15.55
N LEU A 102 -4.59 0.32 -16.61
CA LEU A 102 -5.72 -0.17 -17.40
C LEU A 102 -5.35 -1.36 -18.30
N PHE A 103 -4.11 -1.35 -18.80
CA PHE A 103 -3.56 -2.37 -19.68
C PHE A 103 -2.30 -2.97 -19.03
N PRO A 104 -2.46 -3.79 -17.96
CA PRO A 104 -1.34 -4.34 -17.24
C PRO A 104 -0.48 -5.22 -18.15
N LYS A 105 0.81 -5.27 -17.83
CA LYS A 105 1.78 -6.13 -18.51
C LYS A 105 1.40 -7.62 -18.43
N THR A 106 1.94 -8.42 -19.35
CA THR A 106 1.64 -9.85 -19.47
C THR A 106 2.84 -10.75 -19.18
N ASP A 107 4.03 -10.18 -19.14
CA ASP A 107 5.28 -10.75 -18.64
C ASP A 107 5.40 -10.60 -17.12
N GLY A 108 6.38 -11.29 -16.50
CA GLY A 108 6.56 -11.29 -15.06
C GLY A 108 7.09 -9.97 -14.53
N PHE A 109 6.88 -9.75 -13.24
CA PHE A 109 7.31 -8.53 -12.55
C PHE A 109 8.82 -8.51 -12.33
N ARG A 110 9.43 -7.35 -12.52
CA ARG A 110 10.79 -7.08 -12.06
C ARG A 110 10.71 -6.39 -10.71
N VAL A 111 11.38 -6.93 -9.71
CA VAL A 111 11.35 -6.42 -8.34
C VAL A 111 12.73 -5.93 -7.95
N THR A 112 12.82 -4.74 -7.35
CA THR A 112 14.03 -4.30 -6.64
C THR A 112 13.76 -4.34 -5.14
N LEU A 113 14.62 -4.97 -4.34
CA LEU A 113 14.54 -5.00 -2.88
C LEU A 113 15.75 -4.33 -2.25
N VAL A 114 15.50 -3.30 -1.44
CA VAL A 114 16.51 -2.48 -0.76
C VAL A 114 16.56 -2.76 0.74
N GLY A 115 17.74 -3.15 1.23
CA GLY A 115 18.02 -3.39 2.63
C GLY A 115 17.85 -4.87 3.00
N LEU A 116 18.96 -5.57 3.22
CA LEU A 116 19.03 -7.04 3.34
C LEU A 116 19.23 -7.55 4.78
N GLY A 117 18.94 -6.72 5.78
CA GLY A 117 18.86 -7.13 7.19
C GLY A 117 17.76 -8.16 7.46
N ASP A 118 17.52 -8.51 8.72
CA ASP A 118 16.65 -9.66 9.09
C ASP A 118 15.28 -9.68 8.38
N VAL A 119 14.59 -8.52 8.32
CA VAL A 119 13.30 -8.39 7.62
C VAL A 119 13.49 -8.54 6.12
N GLY A 120 14.41 -7.79 5.50
CA GLY A 120 14.64 -7.82 4.06
C GLY A 120 15.06 -9.19 3.54
N GLY A 121 15.95 -9.89 4.26
CA GLY A 121 16.33 -11.27 3.95
C GLY A 121 15.15 -12.25 4.06
N THR A 122 14.29 -12.07 5.05
CA THR A 122 13.06 -12.86 5.22
C THR A 122 12.08 -12.60 4.07
N VAL A 123 11.89 -11.33 3.69
CA VAL A 123 11.05 -10.94 2.55
C VAL A 123 11.57 -11.57 1.27
N LEU A 124 12.87 -11.41 1.00
CA LEU A 124 13.53 -11.96 -0.18
C LEU A 124 13.36 -13.48 -0.26
N THR A 125 13.51 -14.18 0.87
CA THR A 125 13.30 -15.64 0.94
C THR A 125 11.85 -16.00 0.63
N GLY A 126 10.88 -15.28 1.20
CA GLY A 126 9.45 -15.49 0.93
C GLY A 126 9.10 -15.27 -0.54
N LEU A 127 9.58 -14.18 -1.14
CA LEU A 127 9.37 -13.89 -2.56
C LEU A 127 10.06 -14.92 -3.47
N LYS A 128 11.27 -15.38 -3.11
CA LYS A 128 11.99 -16.42 -3.86
C LYS A 128 11.21 -17.72 -3.94
N LEU A 129 10.60 -18.13 -2.83
CA LEU A 129 9.90 -19.41 -2.74
C LEU A 129 8.47 -19.35 -3.30
N LEU A 130 7.79 -18.21 -3.18
CA LEU A 130 6.35 -18.11 -3.44
C LEU A 130 6.00 -17.21 -4.64
N GLY A 131 6.92 -16.39 -5.13
CA GLY A 131 6.69 -15.37 -6.17
C GLY A 131 6.84 -15.87 -7.59
N ARG A 132 5.85 -16.63 -8.06
CA ARG A 132 5.83 -17.20 -9.42
C ARG A 132 5.56 -16.17 -10.51
N GLU A 133 4.94 -15.06 -10.13
CA GLU A 133 4.66 -13.90 -10.97
C GLU A 133 5.87 -12.97 -11.16
N ILE A 134 7.00 -13.25 -10.50
CA ILE A 134 8.21 -12.41 -10.52
C ILE A 134 9.26 -13.05 -11.45
N ASP A 135 9.77 -12.28 -12.40
CA ASP A 135 10.85 -12.72 -13.29
C ASP A 135 12.23 -12.59 -12.60
N GLU A 136 12.43 -11.47 -11.91
CA GLU A 136 13.70 -11.11 -11.29
C GLU A 136 13.47 -10.36 -9.97
N ILE A 137 14.27 -10.70 -8.95
CA ILE A 137 14.40 -9.91 -7.73
C ILE A 137 15.84 -9.38 -7.66
N ALA A 138 16.02 -8.14 -8.09
CA ALA A 138 17.27 -7.41 -7.94
C ALA A 138 17.41 -6.92 -6.49
N VAL A 139 18.56 -7.16 -5.87
CA VAL A 139 18.82 -6.77 -4.47
C VAL A 139 19.86 -5.68 -4.40
N PHE A 140 19.67 -4.78 -3.42
CA PHE A 140 20.63 -3.73 -3.09
C PHE A 140 20.74 -3.54 -1.58
N ASP A 141 21.97 -3.47 -1.10
CA ASP A 141 22.34 -3.10 0.27
C ASP A 141 23.74 -2.45 0.22
N PRO A 142 24.03 -1.44 1.06
CA PRO A 142 25.38 -0.90 1.19
C PRO A 142 26.45 -1.96 1.51
N ASN A 143 26.06 -3.09 2.11
CA ASN A 143 26.92 -4.24 2.31
C ASN A 143 26.95 -5.16 1.07
N GLU A 144 27.90 -4.90 0.17
CA GLU A 144 28.07 -5.69 -1.06
C GLU A 144 28.28 -7.19 -0.81
N ALA A 145 28.96 -7.56 0.28
CA ALA A 145 29.17 -8.96 0.63
C ALA A 145 27.84 -9.64 1.00
N MET A 146 26.91 -8.91 1.62
CA MET A 146 25.56 -9.40 1.90
C MET A 146 24.75 -9.57 0.61
N CYS A 147 24.82 -8.63 -0.34
CA CYS A 147 24.20 -8.78 -1.66
C CYS A 147 24.70 -10.04 -2.38
N ARG A 148 26.03 -10.21 -2.45
CA ARG A 148 26.67 -11.39 -3.06
C ARG A 148 26.26 -12.68 -2.39
N ARG A 149 26.17 -12.69 -1.06
CA ARG A 149 25.70 -13.87 -0.32
C ARG A 149 24.28 -14.26 -0.73
N TYR A 150 23.34 -13.32 -0.72
CA TYR A 150 21.94 -13.63 -1.07
C TYR A 150 21.78 -14.03 -2.52
N GLU A 151 22.49 -13.39 -3.45
CA GLU A 151 22.52 -13.81 -4.85
C GLU A 151 23.00 -15.25 -4.99
N MET A 152 24.15 -15.59 -4.39
CA MET A 152 24.72 -16.94 -4.45
C MET A 152 23.81 -17.99 -3.82
N GLU A 153 23.36 -17.76 -2.57
CA GLU A 153 22.62 -18.77 -1.80
C GLU A 153 21.20 -18.97 -2.32
N LEU A 154 20.47 -17.89 -2.66
CA LEU A 154 19.08 -18.04 -3.10
C LEU A 154 18.94 -18.54 -4.53
N ASN A 155 19.96 -18.36 -5.39
CA ASN A 155 19.98 -19.00 -6.71
C ASN A 155 20.32 -20.50 -6.67
N GLN A 156 20.71 -21.04 -5.50
CA GLN A 156 20.97 -22.48 -5.29
C GLN A 156 19.79 -23.22 -4.65
N VAL A 157 18.70 -22.51 -4.33
CA VAL A 157 17.48 -23.13 -3.81
C VAL A 157 16.80 -23.95 -4.92
N LEU A 158 16.25 -25.11 -4.56
CA LEU A 158 15.45 -25.96 -5.45
C LEU A 158 13.97 -25.53 -5.43
N PRO A 159 13.24 -25.61 -6.56
CA PRO A 159 11.80 -25.37 -6.56
C PRO A 159 11.07 -26.44 -5.74
N GLU A 160 9.88 -26.11 -5.22
CA GLU A 160 9.13 -27.05 -4.37
C GLU A 160 8.64 -28.30 -5.11
N HIS A 161 8.54 -28.23 -6.44
CA HIS A 161 8.24 -29.35 -7.33
C HIS A 161 9.21 -29.42 -8.52
N PRO A 162 9.49 -30.61 -9.08
CA PRO A 162 10.38 -30.76 -10.22
C PRO A 162 9.95 -29.90 -11.42
N GLY A 163 10.89 -29.12 -11.97
CA GLY A 163 10.62 -28.21 -13.09
C GLY A 163 9.88 -26.92 -12.71
N GLY A 164 9.64 -26.69 -11.41
CA GLY A 164 9.01 -25.47 -10.94
C GLY A 164 9.87 -24.23 -11.21
N TYR A 165 9.20 -23.13 -11.56
CA TYR A 165 9.83 -21.83 -11.76
C TYR A 165 10.09 -21.15 -10.42
N MET A 166 11.22 -20.45 -10.31
CA MET A 166 11.52 -19.53 -9.22
C MET A 166 12.21 -18.28 -9.76
N PRO A 167 11.89 -17.09 -9.21
CA PRO A 167 12.49 -15.84 -9.63
C PRO A 167 14.02 -15.87 -9.48
N ARG A 168 14.73 -15.31 -10.45
CA ARG A 168 16.18 -15.14 -10.35
C ARG A 168 16.48 -14.03 -9.34
N VAL A 169 17.46 -14.24 -8.46
CA VAL A 169 18.02 -13.16 -7.64
C VAL A 169 19.21 -12.56 -8.37
N SER A 170 19.29 -11.23 -8.45
CA SER A 170 20.41 -10.50 -9.05
C SER A 170 20.82 -9.34 -8.15
N ILE A 171 21.96 -8.71 -8.43
CA ILE A 171 22.42 -7.52 -7.71
C ILE A 171 22.31 -6.34 -8.67
N CYS A 172 21.70 -5.25 -8.23
CA CYS A 172 21.62 -4.02 -9.01
C CYS A 172 22.52 -2.92 -8.42
N SER A 173 22.93 -1.97 -9.26
CA SER A 173 23.60 -0.75 -8.83
C SER A 173 22.60 0.30 -8.34
N GLU A 174 23.11 1.37 -7.72
CA GLU A 174 22.27 2.46 -7.21
C GLU A 174 21.52 3.20 -8.33
N GLU A 175 22.08 3.25 -9.54
CA GLU A 175 21.46 3.85 -10.73
C GLU A 175 20.33 2.99 -11.30
N GLN A 176 20.30 1.70 -10.95
CA GLN A 176 19.35 0.73 -11.49
C GLN A 176 18.16 0.47 -10.56
N LEU A 177 18.12 1.11 -9.38
CA LEU A 177 17.12 0.85 -8.34
C LEU A 177 15.68 0.90 -8.85
N PHE A 178 15.36 1.86 -9.72
CA PHE A 178 14.01 2.08 -10.23
C PHE A 178 13.75 1.46 -11.61
N ASN A 179 14.66 0.62 -12.11
CA ASN A 179 14.46 -0.19 -13.33
C ASN A 179 13.64 -1.45 -13.03
N CYS A 180 12.50 -1.28 -12.38
CA CYS A 180 11.65 -2.35 -11.89
C CYS A 180 10.17 -1.98 -12.02
N ASP A 181 9.29 -2.97 -11.81
CA ASP A 181 7.84 -2.76 -11.69
C ASP A 181 7.45 -2.54 -10.22
N VAL A 182 8.22 -3.12 -9.28
CA VAL A 182 7.97 -3.04 -7.84
C VAL A 182 9.28 -2.77 -7.10
N PHE A 183 9.32 -1.67 -6.36
CA PHE A 183 10.42 -1.29 -5.51
C PHE A 183 10.05 -1.53 -4.03
N ILE A 184 10.79 -2.40 -3.35
CA ILE A 184 10.53 -2.80 -1.96
C ILE A 184 11.60 -2.19 -1.05
N PHE A 185 11.17 -1.36 -0.10
CA PHE A 185 12.07 -0.67 0.83
C PHE A 185 11.97 -1.26 2.24
N THR A 186 12.97 -2.06 2.62
CA THR A 186 13.11 -2.70 3.94
C THR A 186 14.27 -2.14 4.77
N ALA A 187 15.04 -1.19 4.22
CA ALA A 187 16.14 -0.55 4.93
C ALA A 187 15.62 0.32 6.10
N SER A 188 16.30 0.22 7.25
CA SER A 188 15.97 0.98 8.45
C SER A 188 17.26 1.33 9.19
N ARG A 189 17.35 2.56 9.70
CA ARG A 189 18.36 2.95 10.68
C ARG A 189 17.97 2.31 12.02
N GLY A 190 18.95 1.68 12.68
CA GLY A 190 18.72 0.95 13.92
C GLY A 190 18.05 1.81 14.99
N VAL A 191 17.17 1.20 15.78
CA VAL A 191 16.54 1.85 16.93
C VAL A 191 17.59 2.02 18.04
N PRO A 192 17.69 3.19 18.70
CA PRO A 192 18.47 3.33 19.92
C PRO A 192 18.03 2.28 20.96
N ALA A 193 18.97 1.69 21.70
CA ALA A 193 18.64 0.70 22.72
C ALA A 193 17.71 1.29 23.79
N LEU A 194 16.80 0.46 24.33
CA LEU A 194 15.96 0.83 25.47
C LEU A 194 16.86 1.30 26.62
N GLY A 195 16.76 2.58 26.99
CA GLY A 195 17.61 3.20 28.04
C GLY A 195 18.60 4.26 27.54
N SER A 196 18.63 4.61 26.25
CA SER A 196 19.56 5.61 25.69
C SER A 196 19.28 7.08 26.04
N GLY A 197 18.39 7.36 27.00
CA GLY A 197 18.05 8.73 27.42
C GLY A 197 17.26 9.57 26.38
N VAL A 198 16.87 8.97 25.25
CA VAL A 198 16.04 9.61 24.23
C VAL A 198 14.58 9.60 24.71
N LYS A 199 13.99 10.80 24.89
CA LYS A 199 12.62 10.96 25.42
C LYS A 199 11.53 10.38 24.51
N ASP A 200 11.72 10.44 23.19
CA ASP A 200 10.80 9.87 22.21
C ASP A 200 11.56 9.03 21.18
N VAL A 201 11.71 7.75 21.48
CA VAL A 201 12.41 6.78 20.63
C VAL A 201 11.70 6.62 19.28
N ARG A 202 10.36 6.75 19.23
CA ARG A 202 9.56 6.59 18.01
C ARG A 202 9.81 7.77 17.06
N MET A 203 9.83 8.99 17.59
CA MET A 203 10.15 10.18 16.79
C MET A 203 11.57 10.18 16.27
N ALA A 204 12.55 9.82 17.11
CA ALA A 204 13.94 9.73 16.66
C ALA A 204 14.12 8.68 15.55
N GLN A 205 13.45 7.53 15.66
CA GLN A 205 13.45 6.51 14.61
C GLN A 205 12.78 7.03 13.33
N PHE A 206 11.63 7.70 13.45
CA PHE A 206 10.93 8.30 12.32
C PHE A 206 11.80 9.29 11.57
N GLU A 207 12.43 10.25 12.26
CA GLU A 207 13.29 11.26 11.63
C GLU A 207 14.49 10.64 10.89
N ALA A 208 15.17 9.68 11.52
CA ALA A 208 16.31 9.00 10.92
C ALA A 208 15.92 8.20 9.66
N ASN A 209 14.81 7.46 9.74
CA ASN A 209 14.31 6.66 8.61
C ASN A 209 13.77 7.55 7.50
N ARG A 210 13.05 8.62 7.83
CA ARG A 210 12.55 9.64 6.91
C ARG A 210 13.68 10.29 6.11
N ALA A 211 14.78 10.66 6.78
CA ALA A 211 15.93 11.28 6.11
C ALA A 211 16.60 10.34 5.10
N MET A 212 16.76 9.06 5.48
CA MET A 212 17.29 8.02 4.58
C MET A 212 16.34 7.76 3.40
N LEU A 213 15.05 7.59 3.69
CA LEU A 213 14.01 7.32 2.70
C LEU A 213 13.91 8.43 1.66
N GLY A 214 14.04 9.70 2.08
CA GLY A 214 13.99 10.85 1.19
C GLY A 214 15.02 10.83 0.07
N VAL A 215 16.18 10.18 0.26
CA VAL A 215 17.17 9.99 -0.83
C VAL A 215 16.62 9.10 -1.94
N TYR A 216 16.00 7.98 -1.57
CA TYR A 216 15.40 7.03 -2.52
C TYR A 216 14.17 7.62 -3.18
N THR A 217 13.35 8.36 -2.43
CA THR A 217 12.16 9.00 -2.96
C THR A 217 12.49 10.07 -4.01
N ARG A 218 13.56 10.86 -3.81
CA ARG A 218 14.05 11.81 -4.82
C ARG A 218 14.53 11.09 -6.08
N LYS A 219 15.29 10.00 -5.93
CA LYS A 219 15.69 9.16 -7.06
C LYS A 219 14.49 8.56 -7.81
N ALA A 220 13.43 8.16 -7.10
CA ALA A 220 12.21 7.68 -7.73
C ALA A 220 11.56 8.75 -8.61
N ARG A 221 11.50 9.99 -8.11
CA ARG A 221 11.00 11.16 -8.85
C ARG A 221 11.88 11.47 -10.06
N GLU A 222 13.20 11.56 -9.87
CA GLU A 222 14.18 11.84 -10.93
C GLU A 222 14.16 10.79 -12.04
N ALA A 223 13.97 9.52 -11.69
CA ALA A 223 13.85 8.42 -12.64
C ALA A 223 12.47 8.36 -13.34
N GLY A 224 11.52 9.22 -12.96
CA GLY A 224 10.14 9.14 -13.44
C GLY A 224 9.51 7.78 -13.13
N PHE A 225 9.73 7.22 -11.94
CA PHE A 225 9.32 5.85 -11.63
C PHE A 225 7.81 5.64 -11.80
N GLU A 226 7.43 4.63 -12.58
CA GLU A 226 6.05 4.30 -12.95
C GLU A 226 5.52 3.03 -12.25
N GLY A 227 6.37 2.36 -11.47
CA GLY A 227 6.02 1.16 -10.72
C GLY A 227 5.40 1.46 -9.34
N LEU A 228 5.34 0.42 -8.51
CA LEU A 228 4.87 0.49 -7.13
C LEU A 228 6.04 0.66 -6.16
N PHE A 229 5.89 1.57 -5.19
CA PHE A 229 6.80 1.78 -4.08
C PHE A 229 6.24 1.13 -2.81
N CYS A 230 6.75 -0.05 -2.47
CA CYS A 230 6.37 -0.82 -1.29
C CYS A 230 7.22 -0.40 -0.08
N GLN A 231 6.65 0.41 0.81
CA GLN A 231 7.30 0.85 2.05
C GLN A 231 7.06 -0.21 3.15
N VAL A 232 8.12 -0.84 3.65
CA VAL A 232 8.03 -1.89 4.69
C VAL A 232 8.58 -1.40 6.04
N SER A 233 9.59 -0.55 6.04
CA SER A 233 10.26 -0.12 7.28
C SER A 233 9.36 0.74 8.18
N ASP A 234 9.58 0.62 9.49
CA ASP A 234 8.84 1.35 10.52
C ASP A 234 9.32 2.79 10.73
N PRO A 235 8.42 3.73 11.12
CA PRO A 235 6.96 3.56 11.22
C PRO A 235 6.28 3.64 9.84
N VAL A 236 5.72 2.52 9.39
CA VAL A 236 5.36 2.30 7.98
C VAL A 236 4.34 3.29 7.43
N ASP A 237 3.30 3.62 8.20
CA ASP A 237 2.19 4.46 7.75
C ASP A 237 2.66 5.90 7.50
N HIS A 238 3.43 6.46 8.44
CA HIS A 238 4.01 7.80 8.32
C HIS A 238 5.11 7.86 7.28
N LEU A 239 5.94 6.82 7.18
CA LEU A 239 6.97 6.78 6.13
C LEU A 239 6.36 6.65 4.74
N SER A 240 5.23 5.95 4.59
CA SER A 240 4.47 5.92 3.32
C SER A 240 3.97 7.32 2.95
N ARG A 241 3.44 8.07 3.94
CA ARG A 241 3.09 9.48 3.75
C ARG A 241 4.30 10.32 3.34
N GLU A 242 5.46 10.11 3.95
CA GLU A 242 6.68 10.84 3.57
C GLU A 242 7.23 10.47 2.19
N VAL A 243 7.05 9.23 1.71
CA VAL A 243 7.38 8.87 0.32
C VAL A 243 6.53 9.67 -0.65
N PHE A 244 5.23 9.77 -0.40
CA PHE A 244 4.36 10.62 -1.20
C PHE A 244 4.79 12.09 -1.15
N LEU A 245 4.99 12.64 0.05
CA LEU A 245 5.34 14.06 0.21
C LEU A 245 6.71 14.41 -0.38
N HIS A 246 7.74 13.59 -0.16
CA HIS A 246 9.09 13.88 -0.69
C HIS A 246 9.15 13.73 -2.20
N SER A 247 8.39 12.80 -2.79
CA SER A 247 8.37 12.66 -4.25
C SER A 247 7.63 13.82 -4.92
N ASN A 248 6.69 14.46 -4.23
CA ASN A 248 5.85 15.52 -4.78
C ASN A 248 6.25 16.93 -4.37
N ARG A 249 7.45 17.11 -3.80
CA ARG A 249 8.03 18.43 -3.51
C ARG A 249 9.11 18.79 -4.51
N ASP A 250 9.12 20.05 -4.93
CA ASP A 250 10.19 20.63 -5.74
C ASP A 250 11.42 21.01 -4.89
N ASP A 251 12.45 21.59 -5.52
CA ASP A 251 13.69 22.02 -4.86
C ASP A 251 13.47 23.15 -3.84
N THR A 252 12.33 23.85 -3.90
CA THR A 252 11.94 24.89 -2.93
C THR A 252 11.18 24.29 -1.73
N GLY A 253 10.79 23.02 -1.82
CA GLY A 253 9.98 22.31 -0.83
C GLY A 253 8.48 22.47 -1.01
N ALA A 254 8.02 23.16 -2.07
CA ALA A 254 6.61 23.32 -2.39
C ALA A 254 6.06 22.05 -3.05
N CYS A 255 4.82 21.68 -2.73
CA CYS A 255 4.18 20.53 -3.38
C CYS A 255 3.76 20.91 -4.81
N ASP A 256 4.28 20.18 -5.80
CA ASP A 256 3.97 20.37 -7.23
C ASP A 256 3.25 19.17 -7.86
N PHE A 257 3.08 18.09 -7.09
CA PHE A 257 2.37 16.87 -7.50
C PHE A 257 2.92 16.21 -8.79
N ALA A 258 4.21 16.40 -9.06
CA ALA A 258 4.91 15.83 -10.22
C ALA A 258 5.64 14.50 -9.92
N GLY A 259 5.49 13.97 -8.71
CA GLY A 259 6.16 12.77 -8.22
C GLY A 259 5.35 11.49 -8.37
N LEU A 260 5.40 10.65 -7.32
CA LEU A 260 4.60 9.44 -7.25
C LEU A 260 3.15 9.80 -6.96
N LEU A 261 2.20 9.16 -7.65
CA LEU A 261 0.81 9.20 -7.23
C LEU A 261 0.65 8.53 -5.86
N PRO A 262 -0.36 8.92 -5.06
CA PRO A 262 -0.58 8.32 -3.74
C PRO A 262 -0.66 6.79 -3.79
N GLU A 263 -1.34 6.22 -4.78
CA GLU A 263 -1.58 4.77 -4.88
C GLU A 263 -0.37 3.97 -5.38
N GLN A 264 0.64 4.64 -5.98
CA GLN A 264 1.91 3.99 -6.25
C GLN A 264 2.62 3.62 -4.95
N VAL A 265 2.37 4.35 -3.86
CA VAL A 265 2.96 4.06 -2.55
C VAL A 265 2.04 3.09 -1.80
N GLN A 266 2.62 1.99 -1.33
CA GLN A 266 1.90 0.94 -0.60
C GLN A 266 2.66 0.62 0.69
N GLY A 267 2.03 0.83 1.84
CA GLY A 267 2.63 0.54 3.14
C GLY A 267 2.36 -0.88 3.62
N PHE A 268 3.38 -1.58 4.10
CA PHE A 268 3.32 -3.00 4.48
C PHE A 268 3.72 -3.24 5.93
N GLY A 269 2.77 -3.04 6.85
CA GLY A 269 2.92 -3.41 8.27
C GLY A 269 1.71 -4.12 8.88
N LEU A 270 0.53 -4.01 8.26
CA LEU A 270 -0.72 -4.48 8.87
C LEU A 270 -0.90 -6.01 8.78
N GLY A 271 -0.29 -6.68 7.80
CA GLY A 271 -0.44 -8.12 7.61
C GLY A 271 -0.01 -8.96 8.82
N VAL A 272 1.08 -8.61 9.50
CA VAL A 272 1.48 -9.28 10.75
C VAL A 272 0.51 -9.00 11.89
N MET A 273 -0.14 -7.83 11.91
CA MET A 273 -1.14 -7.50 12.93
C MET A 273 -2.39 -8.35 12.74
N ALA A 274 -2.83 -8.56 11.49
CA ALA A 274 -3.90 -9.51 11.18
C ALA A 274 -3.55 -10.96 11.58
N ALA A 275 -2.33 -11.41 11.27
CA ALA A 275 -1.88 -12.76 11.64
C ALA A 275 -1.82 -12.96 13.17
N ARG A 276 -1.34 -11.95 13.91
CA ARG A 276 -1.30 -11.96 15.38
C ARG A 276 -2.70 -11.92 15.98
N ALA A 277 -3.60 -11.09 15.45
CA ALA A 277 -4.98 -11.03 15.88
C ALA A 277 -5.67 -12.39 15.76
N ALA A 278 -5.52 -13.06 14.60
CA ALA A 278 -6.05 -14.40 14.40
C ALA A 278 -5.46 -15.42 15.38
N TYR A 279 -4.13 -15.39 15.59
CA TYR A 279 -3.47 -16.29 16.56
C TYR A 279 -4.00 -16.10 17.99
N TYR A 280 -4.15 -14.86 18.46
CA TYR A 280 -4.66 -14.61 19.80
C TYR A 280 -6.16 -14.84 19.93
N ALA A 281 -6.95 -14.60 18.88
CA ALA A 281 -8.36 -14.94 18.89
C ALA A 281 -8.58 -16.43 19.10
N GLU A 282 -7.79 -17.28 18.44
CA GLU A 282 -7.79 -18.73 18.67
C GLU A 282 -7.44 -19.07 20.13
N LYS A 283 -6.41 -18.44 20.69
CA LYS A 283 -5.98 -18.67 22.08
C LYS A 283 -7.02 -18.25 23.11
N GLU A 284 -7.72 -17.16 22.86
CA GLU A 284 -8.74 -16.59 23.75
C GLU A 284 -10.13 -17.20 23.51
N GLY A 285 -10.30 -18.05 22.49
CA GLY A 285 -11.60 -18.62 22.12
C GLY A 285 -12.57 -17.57 21.57
N VAL A 286 -12.07 -16.49 20.98
CA VAL A 286 -12.88 -15.43 20.36
C VAL A 286 -13.13 -15.77 18.89
N PRO A 287 -14.40 -15.83 18.42
CA PRO A 287 -14.71 -16.00 17.00
C PRO A 287 -14.08 -14.88 16.15
N PHE A 288 -13.40 -15.26 15.06
CA PHE A 288 -12.60 -14.33 14.25
C PHE A 288 -12.65 -14.65 12.74
N GLU A 289 -13.66 -15.39 12.29
CA GLU A 289 -13.83 -15.77 10.89
C GLU A 289 -14.04 -14.55 9.98
N LYS A 290 -14.70 -13.52 10.52
CA LYS A 290 -14.88 -12.19 9.90
C LYS A 290 -13.95 -11.14 10.49
N GLY A 291 -12.90 -11.56 11.20
CA GLY A 291 -12.00 -10.64 11.88
C GLY A 291 -11.35 -9.64 10.93
N ARG A 292 -11.17 -8.42 11.44
CA ARG A 292 -10.59 -7.30 10.68
C ARG A 292 -9.59 -6.54 11.52
N VAL A 293 -8.63 -5.94 10.82
CA VAL A 293 -7.61 -5.09 11.42
C VAL A 293 -7.54 -3.81 10.61
N TYR A 294 -7.50 -2.67 11.30
CA TYR A 294 -7.48 -1.34 10.73
C TYR A 294 -6.48 -0.43 11.44
N GLY A 295 -6.18 0.71 10.81
CA GLY A 295 -5.34 1.75 11.38
C GLY A 295 -3.85 1.46 11.26
N PRO A 296 -3.01 2.23 11.96
CA PRO A 296 -1.56 2.14 11.83
C PRO A 296 -0.96 0.85 12.37
N HIS A 297 0.24 0.52 11.87
CA HIS A 297 1.10 -0.49 12.46
C HIS A 297 1.63 -0.01 13.82
N GLY A 298 0.99 -0.40 14.92
CA GLY A 298 1.44 -0.13 16.29
C GLY A 298 0.42 0.65 17.11
N GLN A 299 0.81 1.81 17.65
CA GLN A 299 -0.09 2.66 18.44
C GLN A 299 -1.23 3.18 17.54
N GLY A 300 -2.48 2.99 17.97
CA GLY A 300 -3.68 3.27 17.17
C GLY A 300 -4.21 2.08 16.37
N LEU A 301 -3.56 0.91 16.44
CA LEU A 301 -4.10 -0.32 15.85
C LEU A 301 -5.51 -0.61 16.35
N ILE A 302 -6.40 -1.04 15.46
CA ILE A 302 -7.72 -1.57 15.82
C ILE A 302 -7.84 -2.99 15.32
N VAL A 303 -8.14 -3.92 16.21
CA VAL A 303 -8.57 -5.29 15.88
C VAL A 303 -10.05 -5.40 16.19
N ALA A 304 -10.86 -5.72 15.18
CA ALA A 304 -12.28 -5.99 15.32
C ALA A 304 -12.52 -7.50 15.16
N ASN A 305 -13.21 -8.13 16.12
CA ASN A 305 -13.61 -9.54 16.00
C ASN A 305 -14.54 -9.79 14.81
N CYS A 306 -15.37 -8.79 14.49
CA CYS A 306 -16.24 -8.72 13.31
C CYS A 306 -16.56 -7.24 13.05
N PRO A 307 -16.62 -6.76 11.79
CA PRO A 307 -16.89 -5.34 11.53
C PRO A 307 -18.37 -4.95 11.67
N ASP A 308 -19.29 -5.90 11.48
CA ASP A 308 -20.73 -5.67 11.35
C ASP A 308 -21.48 -5.76 12.70
N ALA A 309 -22.75 -6.16 12.68
CA ALA A 309 -23.58 -6.36 13.87
C ALA A 309 -23.02 -7.39 14.87
N GLY A 310 -22.08 -8.25 14.47
CA GLY A 310 -21.36 -9.18 15.35
C GLY A 310 -20.19 -8.58 16.14
N TYR A 311 -19.97 -7.27 16.03
CA TYR A 311 -18.89 -6.58 16.74
C TYR A 311 -19.08 -6.65 18.27
N ASP A 312 -18.06 -7.14 18.98
CA ASP A 312 -17.94 -7.10 20.43
C ASP A 312 -16.76 -6.19 20.77
N ASP A 313 -17.08 -5.02 21.35
CA ASP A 313 -16.07 -4.00 21.68
C ASP A 313 -15.06 -4.49 22.71
N ALA A 314 -15.51 -5.23 23.73
CA ALA A 314 -14.65 -5.70 24.80
C ALA A 314 -13.69 -6.79 24.29
N ALA A 315 -14.17 -7.72 23.47
CA ALA A 315 -13.33 -8.72 22.83
C ALA A 315 -12.33 -8.07 21.85
N SER A 316 -12.79 -7.14 21.04
CA SER A 316 -11.97 -6.38 20.07
C SER A 316 -10.86 -5.58 20.75
N CYS A 317 -11.17 -4.89 21.86
CA CYS A 317 -10.17 -4.19 22.68
C CYS A 317 -9.11 -5.15 23.24
N ARG A 318 -9.53 -6.29 23.82
CA ARG A 318 -8.59 -7.30 24.33
C ARG A 318 -7.67 -7.85 23.22
N LEU A 319 -8.23 -8.20 22.07
CA LEU A 319 -7.44 -8.67 20.93
C LEU A 319 -6.49 -7.60 20.39
N THR A 320 -6.90 -6.33 20.40
CA THR A 320 -6.06 -5.20 20.02
C THR A 320 -4.81 -5.13 20.90
N ASP A 321 -4.97 -5.22 22.22
CA ASP A 321 -3.84 -5.17 23.17
C ASP A 321 -2.89 -6.35 23.05
N LEU A 322 -3.43 -7.57 22.93
CA LEU A 322 -2.63 -8.78 22.71
C LEU A 322 -1.83 -8.67 21.40
N THR A 323 -2.47 -8.20 20.33
CA THR A 323 -1.85 -8.05 19.01
C THR A 323 -0.72 -7.03 19.03
N ARG A 324 -0.95 -5.86 19.66
CA ARG A 324 0.03 -4.77 19.75
C ARG A 324 1.26 -5.16 20.58
N THR A 325 1.06 -5.93 21.64
CA THR A 325 2.13 -6.34 22.58
C THR A 325 2.80 -7.67 22.23
N ALA A 326 2.32 -8.39 21.22
CA ALA A 326 2.87 -9.67 20.74
C ALA A 326 4.39 -9.64 20.45
N ASN A 327 4.92 -8.49 20.03
CA ASN A 327 6.35 -8.32 19.76
C ASN A 327 7.19 -8.36 21.05
N LEU A 328 6.63 -7.97 22.20
CA LEU A 328 7.30 -8.00 23.50
C LEU A 328 7.49 -9.44 23.97
N ALA A 329 6.48 -10.29 23.79
CA ALA A 329 6.57 -11.71 24.13
C ALA A 329 7.72 -12.41 23.37
N VAL A 330 7.96 -12.08 22.10
CA VAL A 330 9.10 -12.62 21.34
C VAL A 330 10.44 -12.10 21.87
N ARG A 331 10.49 -10.83 22.31
CA ARG A 331 11.70 -10.22 22.89
C ARG A 331 12.03 -10.81 24.26
N GLU A 332 11.03 -11.15 25.07
CA GLU A 332 11.21 -11.84 26.36
C GLU A 332 11.87 -13.22 26.19
N LEU A 333 11.67 -13.87 25.03
CA LEU A 333 12.38 -15.09 24.66
C LEU A 333 13.83 -14.85 24.19
N GLY A 334 14.30 -13.60 24.14
CA GLY A 334 15.63 -13.22 23.69
C GLY A 334 15.79 -13.05 22.18
N PHE A 335 14.69 -13.04 21.42
CA PHE A 335 14.72 -12.94 19.95
C PHE A 335 14.17 -11.62 19.43
N LYS A 336 14.74 -11.13 18.33
CA LYS A 336 14.19 -10.00 17.58
C LYS A 336 12.98 -10.48 16.75
N PRO A 337 11.81 -9.83 16.84
CA PRO A 337 10.64 -10.21 16.05
C PRO A 337 10.78 -9.69 14.61
N TYR A 338 11.17 -10.54 13.66
CA TYR A 338 11.27 -10.19 12.24
C TYR A 338 10.66 -11.21 11.27
N ILE A 339 10.50 -12.47 11.69
CA ILE A 339 10.01 -13.55 10.82
C ILE A 339 8.57 -13.29 10.38
N ALA A 340 7.62 -13.22 11.32
CA ALA A 340 6.22 -12.94 10.99
C ALA A 340 6.01 -11.55 10.34
N PRO A 341 6.71 -10.47 10.77
CA PRO A 341 6.69 -9.21 10.03
C PRO A 341 7.14 -9.34 8.57
N GLY A 342 8.30 -9.95 8.31
CA GLY A 342 8.84 -10.10 6.95
C GLY A 342 7.95 -10.99 6.06
N LEU A 343 7.39 -12.06 6.61
CA LEU A 343 6.51 -12.96 5.86
C LEU A 343 5.10 -12.39 5.70
N SER A 344 4.39 -12.10 6.79
CA SER A 344 2.97 -11.74 6.75
C SER A 344 2.72 -10.30 6.32
N SER A 345 3.53 -9.33 6.77
CA SER A 345 3.30 -7.93 6.39
C SER A 345 3.82 -7.62 4.99
N ALA A 346 4.96 -8.19 4.60
CA ALA A 346 5.61 -7.86 3.34
C ALA A 346 5.47 -8.98 2.31
N ALA A 347 6.17 -10.11 2.42
CA ALA A 347 6.21 -11.11 1.33
C ALA A 347 4.80 -11.58 0.90
N VAL A 348 3.96 -12.02 1.84
CA VAL A 348 2.60 -12.49 1.54
C VAL A 348 1.72 -11.36 1.02
N SER A 349 1.71 -10.19 1.67
CA SER A 349 0.87 -9.07 1.22
C SER A 349 1.29 -8.52 -0.14
N ILE A 350 2.59 -8.45 -0.44
CA ILE A 350 3.11 -8.01 -1.75
C ILE A 350 2.72 -9.01 -2.84
N LEU A 351 2.85 -10.32 -2.59
CA LEU A 351 2.41 -11.33 -3.56
C LEU A 351 0.90 -11.26 -3.81
N ARG A 352 0.10 -11.07 -2.75
CA ARG A 352 -1.34 -10.83 -2.89
C ARG A 352 -1.63 -9.57 -3.70
N LEU A 353 -0.91 -8.49 -3.45
CA LEU A 353 -1.01 -7.27 -4.25
C LEU A 353 -0.75 -7.57 -5.73
N LEU A 354 0.33 -8.29 -6.06
CA LEU A 354 0.70 -8.59 -7.44
C LEU A 354 -0.30 -9.52 -8.15
N ARG A 355 -0.99 -10.36 -7.38
CA ARG A 355 -2.07 -11.25 -7.85
C ARG A 355 -3.42 -10.56 -7.96
N GLY A 356 -3.54 -9.31 -7.54
CA GLY A 356 -4.83 -8.61 -7.43
C GLY A 356 -5.75 -9.19 -6.34
N GLU A 357 -5.17 -9.90 -5.36
CA GLU A 357 -5.88 -10.45 -4.22
C GLU A 357 -6.04 -9.41 -3.10
N VAL A 358 -7.08 -9.59 -2.29
CA VAL A 358 -7.31 -8.77 -1.10
C VAL A 358 -6.19 -9.00 -0.08
N HIS A 359 -5.60 -7.92 0.39
CA HIS A 359 -4.53 -7.95 1.38
C HIS A 359 -4.62 -6.77 2.34
N TYR A 360 -3.95 -6.91 3.48
CA TYR A 360 -3.78 -5.84 4.44
C TYR A 360 -2.59 -4.96 4.05
N GLY A 361 -2.82 -3.66 3.94
CA GLY A 361 -1.82 -2.65 3.60
C GLY A 361 -2.27 -1.26 4.07
N ALA A 362 -1.33 -0.33 4.14
CA ALA A 362 -1.61 1.08 4.37
C ALA A 362 -1.69 1.79 3.02
N VAL A 363 -2.86 2.36 2.73
CA VAL A 363 -3.20 3.00 1.45
C VAL A 363 -3.65 4.45 1.68
N PRO A 364 -3.51 5.33 0.68
CA PRO A 364 -3.94 6.72 0.81
C PRO A 364 -5.44 6.81 1.13
N LEU A 365 -5.76 7.50 2.21
CA LEU A 365 -7.12 7.74 2.67
C LEU A 365 -7.18 9.07 3.42
N GLY A 366 -7.86 10.08 2.87
CA GLY A 366 -8.15 11.34 3.56
C GLY A 366 -6.93 12.06 4.17
N GLY A 367 -5.78 12.05 3.48
CA GLY A 367 -4.55 12.71 3.95
C GLY A 367 -3.64 11.86 4.85
N ALA A 368 -3.95 10.59 5.07
CA ALA A 368 -3.09 9.62 5.75
C ALA A 368 -2.87 8.38 4.89
N TYR A 369 -1.90 7.54 5.26
CA TYR A 369 -1.82 6.16 4.77
C TYR A 369 -2.43 5.27 5.83
N PHE A 370 -3.69 4.89 5.64
CA PHE A 370 -4.46 4.19 6.66
C PHE A 370 -4.46 2.69 6.38
N GLY A 371 -4.18 1.90 7.41
CA GLY A 371 -4.21 0.45 7.32
C GLY A 371 -5.64 -0.07 7.16
N CYS A 372 -5.89 -0.80 6.07
CA CYS A 372 -7.14 -1.50 5.83
C CYS A 372 -6.92 -2.66 4.83
N THR A 373 -7.99 -3.31 4.40
CA THR A 373 -7.95 -4.26 3.29
C THR A 373 -8.25 -3.58 1.96
N SER A 374 -7.43 -3.89 0.95
CA SER A 374 -7.62 -3.41 -0.41
C SER A 374 -7.09 -4.44 -1.41
N ARG A 375 -7.32 -4.20 -2.70
CA ARG A 375 -6.71 -4.96 -3.80
C ARG A 375 -6.29 -4.03 -4.94
N MET A 376 -5.26 -4.43 -5.67
CA MET A 376 -4.90 -3.79 -6.93
C MET A 376 -5.72 -4.38 -8.07
N THR A 377 -6.35 -3.53 -8.88
CA THR A 377 -7.17 -3.98 -10.03
C THR A 377 -6.69 -3.33 -11.32
N ARG A 378 -7.26 -3.76 -12.46
CA ARG A 378 -7.08 -3.11 -13.76
C ARG A 378 -7.77 -1.73 -13.87
N ARG A 379 -8.27 -1.20 -12.76
CA ARG A 379 -8.94 0.10 -12.63
C ARG A 379 -8.31 0.95 -11.53
N GLY A 380 -7.18 0.52 -10.96
CA GLY A 380 -6.54 1.14 -9.81
C GLY A 380 -6.80 0.40 -8.49
N VAL A 381 -6.46 1.05 -7.39
CA VAL A 381 -6.68 0.50 -6.04
C VAL A 381 -8.18 0.49 -5.73
N GLU A 382 -8.67 -0.64 -5.27
CA GLU A 382 -10.03 -0.83 -4.78
C GLU A 382 -9.99 -1.12 -3.28
N LEU A 383 -10.66 -0.27 -2.49
CA LEU A 383 -10.82 -0.51 -1.05
C LEU A 383 -11.86 -1.59 -0.84
N GLN A 384 -11.61 -2.49 0.11
CA GLN A 384 -12.62 -3.45 0.52
C GLN A 384 -13.68 -2.71 1.34
N ARG A 385 -14.87 -2.55 0.75
CA ARG A 385 -16.04 -1.96 1.43
C ARG A 385 -16.81 -3.04 2.19
N GLU A 386 -17.22 -2.75 3.41
CA GLU A 386 -18.03 -3.65 4.24
C GLU A 386 -18.90 -2.89 5.26
N PRO A 387 -20.06 -3.44 5.69
CA PRO A 387 -20.82 -2.84 6.78
C PRO A 387 -19.98 -2.76 8.06
N VAL A 388 -19.88 -1.56 8.62
CA VAL A 388 -19.19 -1.29 9.88
C VAL A 388 -20.20 -0.77 10.90
N CYS A 389 -20.21 -1.34 12.11
CA CYS A 389 -21.09 -0.87 13.18
C CYS A 389 -20.68 0.54 13.65
N GLU A 390 -21.63 1.31 14.17
CA GLU A 390 -21.41 2.72 14.55
C GLU A 390 -20.26 2.89 15.56
N THR A 391 -20.15 2.01 16.56
CA THR A 391 -19.09 2.04 17.56
C THR A 391 -17.70 1.84 16.94
N LEU A 392 -17.56 0.90 16.01
CA LEU A 392 -16.30 0.68 15.31
C LEU A 392 -15.99 1.85 14.36
N LEU A 393 -16.99 2.39 13.66
CA LEU A 393 -16.82 3.55 12.78
C LEU A 393 -16.24 4.76 13.51
N GLN A 394 -16.78 5.08 14.70
CA GLN A 394 -16.26 6.18 15.53
C GLN A 394 -14.79 5.99 15.89
N ARG A 395 -14.40 4.77 16.31
CA ARG A 395 -13.01 4.42 16.61
C ARG A 395 -12.09 4.57 15.39
N LEU A 396 -12.57 4.17 14.21
CA LEU A 396 -11.81 4.31 12.97
C LEU A 396 -11.60 5.78 12.61
N GLU A 397 -12.64 6.62 12.73
CA GLU A 397 -12.56 8.06 12.46
C GLU A 397 -11.59 8.78 13.43
N GLU A 398 -11.64 8.43 14.72
CA GLU A 398 -10.70 8.96 15.73
C GLU A 398 -9.26 8.54 15.44
N THR A 399 -9.05 7.25 15.13
CA THR A 399 -7.73 6.70 14.79
C THR A 399 -7.15 7.31 13.52
N HIS A 400 -7.99 7.52 12.50
CA HIS A 400 -7.60 8.15 11.25
C HIS A 400 -7.17 9.60 11.47
N ARG A 401 -7.93 10.37 12.28
CA ARG A 401 -7.60 11.74 12.66
C ARG A 401 -6.25 11.80 13.39
N ALA A 402 -6.07 10.95 14.41
CA ALA A 402 -4.83 10.82 15.17
C ALA A 402 -3.62 10.52 14.27
N LEU A 403 -3.78 9.55 13.35
CA LEU A 403 -2.74 9.18 12.38
C LEU A 403 -2.40 10.34 11.43
N ARG A 404 -3.41 11.06 10.93
CA ARG A 404 -3.23 12.19 10.01
C ARG A 404 -2.52 13.37 10.70
N GLU A 405 -2.83 13.63 11.96
CA GLU A 405 -2.32 14.75 12.74
C GLU A 405 -0.99 14.44 13.44
N PHE A 406 -0.55 13.18 13.39
CA PHE A 406 0.59 12.68 14.15
C PHE A 406 0.38 12.87 15.66
N ASP A 407 -0.87 12.80 16.12
CA ASP A 407 -1.25 13.02 17.51
C ASP A 407 -1.87 11.74 18.09
N TYR A 408 -1.16 11.12 19.03
CA TYR A 408 -1.57 9.88 19.69
C TYR A 408 -1.79 10.09 21.20
N ALA A 409 -2.14 11.32 21.62
CA ALA A 409 -2.34 11.72 23.00
C ALA A 409 -3.37 10.87 23.77
#